data_AF-A0A930S8G6-F1
#
_entry.id   AF-A0A930S8G6-F1
#
_cell.length_a   1.000
_cell.length_b   1.000
_cell.length_c   1.000
_cell.angle_alpha   90.00
_cell.angle_beta   90.00
_cell.angle_gamma   90.00
#
_symmetry.space_group_name_H-M   'P 1'
#
loop_
_entity.id
_entity.type
_entity.pdbx_description
1 polymer ?
#
loop_
_entity_poly.entity_id
_entity_poly.type
_entity_poly.pdbx_seq_one_letter_code
_entity_poly.pdbx_strand_id
1 'polypeptide(L)'
;MGEMNRKKSLAAVLLLCTVFGFTACGTKEQTKNGVTTKKVDKQAATDISNVHLRDKKSLYDKDHTKVTTMYLTVRRGDATENQNHSWSEVNQYSVEDYQKMHVKRYQVAGLLQVGNEDGPVSGELGYDQDVPNASVQIRGESSSKNAQKNYKIKIKKNKGEWKGQRTININKHQTEALRFRNKLSYDLMEEIPQLMGARTSFVHLYVKDETSDNPSGKFEDYGLYTQVEQINKNYL
;
A
#
# COMPACT_ATOMS: atom_id res chain seq x y z
N MET A 1 -28.06 8.37 -54.53
CA MET A 1 -27.82 6.98 -55.00
C MET A 1 -26.34 6.88 -55.36
N GLY A 2 -25.47 6.16 -54.67
CA GLY A 2 -25.62 4.79 -54.19
C GLY A 2 -25.26 3.86 -55.34
N GLU A 3 -24.03 3.33 -55.36
CA GLU A 3 -23.76 1.94 -55.76
C GLU A 3 -22.28 1.54 -55.57
N MET A 4 -22.13 0.30 -55.11
CA MET A 4 -20.93 -0.43 -54.76
C MET A 4 -20.73 -1.54 -55.81
N ASN A 5 -19.51 -1.74 -56.33
CA ASN A 5 -19.13 -2.98 -57.03
C ASN A 5 -17.59 -3.08 -57.15
N ARG A 6 -16.89 -3.93 -56.37
CA ARG A 6 -16.63 -5.38 -56.54
C ARG A 6 -15.94 -5.79 -57.87
N LYS A 7 -14.67 -6.19 -57.76
CA LYS A 7 -13.97 -7.26 -58.50
C LYS A 7 -13.01 -7.92 -57.48
N LYS A 8 -13.21 -9.11 -56.88
CA LYS A 8 -13.13 -10.52 -57.37
C LYS A 8 -11.88 -10.74 -58.25
N SER A 9 -10.95 -11.68 -58.04
CA SER A 9 -10.97 -13.08 -57.55
C SER A 9 -9.49 -13.47 -57.23
N LEU A 10 -9.06 -14.11 -56.13
CA LEU A 10 -9.19 -15.49 -55.64
C LEU A 10 -8.90 -16.62 -56.66
N ALA A 11 -7.74 -17.27 -56.52
CA ALA A 11 -7.41 -18.72 -56.67
C ALA A 11 -5.88 -18.89 -56.86
N ALA A 12 -5.17 -19.95 -56.51
CA ALA A 12 -5.22 -21.06 -55.54
C ALA A 12 -4.01 -21.99 -55.88
N VAL A 13 -3.65 -22.91 -54.97
CA VAL A 13 -2.89 -24.18 -55.18
C VAL A 13 -1.35 -24.12 -55.01
N LEU A 14 -0.84 -24.51 -53.82
CA LEU A 14 -0.08 -25.76 -53.43
C LEU A 14 1.33 -25.88 -54.05
N LEU A 15 2.42 -26.34 -53.38
CA LEU A 15 2.62 -27.58 -52.59
C LEU A 15 4.06 -27.52 -51.95
N LEU A 16 4.21 -27.54 -50.61
CA LEU A 16 4.75 -28.61 -49.73
C LEU A 16 6.29 -28.89 -49.70
N CYS A 17 6.87 -28.88 -48.47
CA CYS A 17 8.08 -29.61 -47.97
C CYS A 17 9.45 -29.33 -48.66
N THR A 18 10.65 -29.29 -48.07
CA THR A 18 11.27 -29.66 -46.78
C THR A 18 12.79 -29.33 -46.88
N VAL A 19 13.49 -29.24 -45.73
CA VAL A 19 14.90 -29.66 -45.48
C VAL A 19 16.09 -28.70 -45.76
N PHE A 20 16.76 -28.38 -44.64
CA PHE A 20 18.21 -28.26 -44.34
C PHE A 20 19.14 -27.30 -45.14
N GLY A 21 19.57 -26.27 -44.41
CA GLY A 21 20.96 -25.89 -44.08
C GLY A 21 22.13 -26.16 -45.05
N PHE A 22 22.84 -25.08 -45.38
CA PHE A 22 24.30 -25.00 -45.56
C PHE A 22 24.73 -23.58 -45.14
N THR A 23 25.43 -23.40 -44.02
CA THR A 23 26.90 -23.40 -43.82
C THR A 23 27.63 -22.19 -44.42
N ALA A 24 28.05 -21.31 -43.51
CA ALA A 24 29.25 -20.45 -43.45
C ALA A 24 29.94 -19.96 -44.75
N CYS A 25 30.22 -18.64 -44.83
CA CYS A 25 31.57 -18.08 -44.64
C CYS A 25 31.61 -16.54 -44.83
N GLY A 26 32.13 -15.83 -43.82
CA GLY A 26 33.20 -14.83 -44.00
C GLY A 26 32.95 -13.44 -44.62
N THR A 27 33.02 -12.44 -43.72
CA THR A 27 33.89 -11.23 -43.74
C THR A 27 33.44 -9.86 -44.27
N LYS A 28 33.69 -8.87 -43.38
CA LYS A 28 34.09 -7.44 -43.52
C LYS A 28 33.05 -6.31 -43.46
N GLU A 29 33.09 -5.64 -42.30
CA GLU A 29 33.07 -4.19 -41.99
C GLU A 29 32.47 -3.20 -43.00
N GLN A 30 31.55 -2.36 -42.49
CA GLN A 30 31.67 -0.90 -42.61
C GLN A 30 31.13 -0.16 -41.37
N THR A 31 31.89 0.87 -41.04
CA THR A 31 31.95 1.77 -39.89
C THR A 31 30.68 2.62 -39.69
N LYS A 32 30.28 2.87 -38.43
CA LYS A 32 29.34 3.95 -38.08
C LYS A 32 29.85 4.80 -36.90
N ASN A 33 29.60 6.09 -37.07
CA ASN A 33 30.08 7.26 -36.34
C ASN A 33 29.99 7.17 -34.80
N GLY A 34 31.04 7.68 -34.17
CA GLY A 34 31.26 7.66 -32.74
C GLY A 34 30.30 8.58 -31.97
N VAL A 35 29.51 7.97 -31.10
CA VAL A 35 29.09 8.58 -29.83
C VAL A 35 30.12 8.10 -28.80
N THR A 36 30.97 8.99 -28.31
CA THR A 36 31.97 8.65 -27.28
C THR A 36 31.28 8.56 -25.93
N THR A 37 30.62 7.43 -25.65
CA THR A 37 30.21 7.08 -24.29
C THR A 37 31.46 6.78 -23.47
N LYS A 38 31.65 7.52 -22.36
CA LYS A 38 32.67 7.17 -21.37
C LYS A 38 32.40 5.72 -20.91
N LYS A 39 33.34 4.81 -21.15
CA LYS A 39 33.27 3.45 -20.59
C LYS A 39 33.27 3.57 -19.08
N VAL A 40 32.16 3.17 -18.47
CA VAL A 40 32.05 2.96 -17.04
C VAL A 40 32.49 1.53 -16.78
N ASP A 41 33.52 1.34 -15.95
CA ASP A 41 33.90 0.02 -15.48
C ASP A 41 32.76 -0.53 -14.62
N LYS A 42 32.05 -1.51 -15.16
CA LYS A 42 31.00 -2.24 -14.46
C LYS A 42 31.66 -3.42 -13.75
N GLN A 43 31.37 -3.60 -12.46
CA GLN A 43 31.73 -4.84 -11.77
C GLN A 43 31.13 -6.04 -12.51
N ALA A 44 31.85 -7.18 -12.48
CA ALA A 44 31.35 -8.43 -13.02
C ALA A 44 29.99 -8.75 -12.38
N ALA A 45 29.01 -9.13 -13.20
CA ALA A 45 27.71 -9.54 -12.70
C ALA A 45 27.90 -10.75 -11.77
N THR A 46 27.57 -10.58 -10.49
CA THR A 46 27.48 -11.71 -9.56
C THR A 46 26.40 -12.65 -10.05
N ASP A 47 26.73 -13.93 -10.19
CA ASP A 47 25.77 -14.97 -10.51
C ASP A 47 24.78 -15.12 -9.35
N ILE A 48 23.55 -14.68 -9.58
CA ILE A 48 22.44 -14.69 -8.61
C ILE A 48 21.57 -15.94 -8.74
N SER A 49 21.95 -16.92 -9.56
CA SER A 49 21.18 -18.17 -9.74
C SER A 49 20.91 -18.91 -8.42
N ASN A 50 21.76 -18.72 -7.41
CA ASN A 50 21.59 -19.28 -6.07
C ASN A 50 20.97 -18.31 -5.04
N VAL A 51 20.74 -17.04 -5.39
CA VAL A 51 20.12 -16.04 -4.50
C VAL A 51 18.60 -16.12 -4.62
N HIS A 52 17.99 -16.85 -3.70
CA HIS A 52 16.54 -16.91 -3.59
C HIS A 52 16.04 -15.80 -2.66
N LEU A 53 15.19 -14.90 -3.15
CA LEU A 53 14.38 -14.06 -2.26
C LEU A 53 13.42 -14.99 -1.51
N ARG A 54 13.50 -14.99 -0.18
CA ARG A 54 12.60 -15.78 0.66
C ARG A 54 11.93 -14.85 1.65
N ASP A 55 10.60 -14.87 1.64
CA ASP A 55 9.81 -14.19 2.65
C ASP A 55 9.87 -14.96 3.99
N LYS A 56 9.70 -14.26 5.10
CA LYS A 56 9.74 -14.83 6.45
C LYS A 56 8.38 -15.42 6.80
N LYS A 57 8.18 -16.70 6.49
CA LYS A 57 6.92 -17.44 6.73
C LYS A 57 6.34 -17.28 8.15
N SER A 58 7.18 -17.24 9.19
CA SER A 58 6.71 -17.07 10.57
C SER A 58 6.02 -15.73 10.86
N LEU A 59 6.14 -14.74 9.98
CA LEU A 59 5.37 -13.49 10.09
C LEU A 59 3.89 -13.67 9.72
N TYR A 60 3.57 -14.73 8.98
CA TYR A 60 2.26 -15.03 8.39
C TYR A 60 1.51 -16.18 9.08
N ASP A 61 2.17 -16.97 9.94
CA ASP A 61 1.50 -17.94 10.81
C ASP A 61 0.59 -17.22 11.84
N LYS A 62 -0.64 -16.91 11.43
CA LYS A 62 -1.62 -16.19 12.25
C LYS A 62 -3.02 -16.71 12.00
N ASP A 63 -3.87 -16.50 12.99
CA ASP A 63 -5.30 -16.66 12.82
C ASP A 63 -5.85 -15.53 11.93
N HIS A 64 -6.08 -15.83 10.65
CA HIS A 64 -6.62 -14.89 9.66
C HIS A 64 -8.09 -14.52 9.93
N THR A 65 -8.77 -15.18 10.88
CA THR A 65 -10.17 -14.93 11.25
C THR A 65 -10.31 -13.90 12.38
N LYS A 66 -9.23 -13.61 13.11
CA LYS A 66 -9.26 -12.69 14.24
C LYS A 66 -9.35 -11.23 13.77
N VAL A 67 -10.40 -10.54 14.19
CA VAL A 67 -10.53 -9.08 14.05
C VAL A 67 -9.85 -8.41 15.25
N THR A 68 -8.96 -7.46 14.99
CA THR A 68 -8.32 -6.66 16.06
C THR A 68 -9.07 -5.34 16.24
N THR A 69 -9.33 -4.93 17.47
CA THR A 69 -10.01 -3.66 17.74
C THR A 69 -8.98 -2.57 18.06
N MET A 70 -9.13 -1.40 17.45
CA MET A 70 -8.27 -0.23 17.63
C MET A 70 -9.10 0.93 18.14
N TYR A 71 -8.67 1.50 19.26
CA TYR A 71 -9.19 2.72 19.84
C TYR A 71 -8.24 3.88 19.52
N LEU A 72 -8.73 4.85 18.77
CA LEU A 72 -7.97 6.03 18.37
C LEU A 72 -8.56 7.27 19.02
N THR A 73 -7.85 7.85 19.98
CA THR A 73 -8.21 9.18 20.52
C THR A 73 -7.42 10.24 19.78
N VAL A 74 -8.09 11.19 19.12
CA VAL A 74 -7.44 12.25 18.33
C VAL A 74 -7.46 13.59 19.05
N ARG A 75 -6.32 14.27 19.05
CA ARG A 75 -6.07 15.55 19.74
C ARG A 75 -5.26 16.48 18.83
N ARG A 76 -5.42 17.78 19.03
CA ARG A 76 -4.54 18.77 18.39
C ARG A 76 -3.12 18.58 18.92
N GLY A 77 -2.18 18.41 18.00
CA GLY A 77 -0.77 18.19 18.29
C GLY A 77 0.10 19.41 18.02
N ASP A 78 1.38 19.17 17.79
CA ASP A 78 2.37 20.21 17.50
C ASP A 78 2.19 20.79 16.09
N ALA A 79 2.16 22.12 15.98
CA ALA A 79 2.08 22.83 14.72
C ALA A 79 3.33 22.61 13.85
N THR A 80 4.51 22.47 14.46
CA THR A 80 5.77 22.22 13.74
C THR A 80 5.80 20.86 13.05
N GLU A 81 5.11 19.87 13.62
CA GLU A 81 4.94 18.53 13.05
C GLU A 81 3.74 18.45 12.08
N ASN A 82 3.07 19.57 11.78
CA ASN A 82 1.80 19.64 11.03
C ASN A 82 0.69 18.77 11.65
N GLN A 83 0.67 18.66 12.99
CA GLN A 83 -0.28 17.86 13.77
C GLN A 83 -1.36 18.71 14.48
N ASN A 84 -1.31 20.04 14.36
CA ASN A 84 -2.26 20.96 14.98
C ASN A 84 -3.52 21.18 14.12
N HIS A 85 -4.09 20.09 13.60
CA HIS A 85 -5.33 20.12 12.82
C HIS A 85 -6.44 19.35 13.55
N SER A 86 -7.68 19.74 13.32
CA SER A 86 -8.84 19.01 13.80
C SER A 86 -9.09 17.75 12.98
N TRP A 87 -9.82 16.81 13.58
CA TRP A 87 -10.25 15.59 12.91
C TRP A 87 -11.15 15.87 11.70
N SER A 88 -11.99 16.90 11.80
CA SER A 88 -12.81 17.38 10.70
C SER A 88 -11.95 17.87 9.52
N GLU A 89 -10.95 18.71 9.77
CA GLU A 89 -10.04 19.22 8.74
C GLU A 89 -9.27 18.09 8.04
N VAL A 90 -8.79 17.09 8.80
CA VAL A 90 -8.11 15.92 8.21
C VAL A 90 -9.04 15.16 7.26
N ASN A 91 -10.34 15.07 7.58
CA ASN A 91 -11.33 14.33 6.78
C ASN A 91 -11.99 15.16 5.68
N GLN A 92 -11.90 16.48 5.71
CA GLN A 92 -12.54 17.36 4.73
C GLN A 92 -11.82 17.33 3.38
N TYR A 93 -10.49 17.46 3.41
CA TYR A 93 -9.70 17.67 2.20
C TYR A 93 -9.27 16.36 1.55
N SER A 94 -9.27 16.33 0.22
CA SER A 94 -8.68 15.26 -0.58
C SER A 94 -7.19 15.53 -0.83
N VAL A 95 -6.47 14.53 -1.36
CA VAL A 95 -5.07 14.73 -1.76
C VAL A 95 -4.91 15.80 -2.83
N GLU A 96 -5.86 15.88 -3.75
CA GLU A 96 -5.85 16.88 -4.82
C GLU A 96 -5.99 18.30 -4.25
N ASP A 97 -6.80 18.47 -3.20
CA ASP A 97 -6.97 19.78 -2.54
C ASP A 97 -5.65 20.23 -1.88
N TYR A 98 -4.95 19.32 -1.20
CA TYR A 98 -3.64 19.62 -0.63
C TYR A 98 -2.61 20.02 -1.69
N GLN A 99 -2.65 19.39 -2.87
CA GLN A 99 -1.78 19.76 -4.00
C GLN A 99 -2.09 21.16 -4.52
N LYS A 100 -3.38 21.50 -4.69
CA LYS A 100 -3.83 22.83 -5.14
C LYS A 100 -3.51 23.94 -4.15
N MET A 101 -3.61 23.65 -2.85
CA MET A 101 -3.25 24.60 -1.79
C MET A 101 -1.73 24.73 -1.57
N HIS A 102 -0.92 23.86 -2.19
CA HIS A 102 0.52 23.77 -1.97
C HIS A 102 0.92 23.55 -0.50
N VAL A 103 0.11 22.81 0.26
CA VAL A 103 0.36 22.48 1.67
C VAL A 103 0.58 20.97 1.86
N LYS A 104 1.27 20.60 2.94
CA LYS A 104 1.39 19.19 3.34
C LYS A 104 0.04 18.69 3.84
N ARG A 105 -0.25 17.41 3.59
CA ARG A 105 -1.45 16.74 4.13
C ARG A 105 -1.52 16.96 5.63
N TYR A 106 -2.67 17.42 6.09
CA TYR A 106 -2.91 17.65 7.50
C TYR A 106 -2.80 16.36 8.28
N GLN A 107 -2.22 16.47 9.47
CA GLN A 107 -2.12 15.38 10.41
C GLN A 107 -2.77 15.82 11.72
N VAL A 108 -3.20 14.84 12.49
CA VAL A 108 -3.65 15.02 13.87
C VAL A 108 -2.79 14.15 14.79
N ALA A 109 -2.58 14.57 16.02
CA ALA A 109 -1.97 13.69 17.02
C ALA A 109 -3.00 12.67 17.49
N GLY A 110 -2.58 11.41 17.59
CA GLY A 110 -3.43 10.31 18.00
C GLY A 110 -2.80 9.52 19.15
N LEU A 111 -3.63 9.11 20.11
CA LEU A 111 -3.33 8.00 21.00
C LEU A 111 -4.01 6.77 20.40
N LEU A 112 -3.21 5.86 19.86
CA LEU A 112 -3.65 4.57 19.37
C LEU A 112 -3.48 3.51 20.47
N GLN A 113 -4.59 2.87 20.84
CA GLN A 113 -4.64 1.77 21.79
C GLN A 113 -5.22 0.54 21.09
N VAL A 114 -4.62 -0.63 21.31
CA VAL A 114 -5.04 -1.87 20.68
C VAL A 114 -5.66 -2.79 21.71
N GLY A 115 -6.71 -3.51 21.33
CA GLY A 115 -7.39 -4.46 22.21
C GLY A 115 -8.45 -5.29 21.50
N ASN A 116 -9.54 -5.55 22.21
CA ASN A 116 -10.73 -6.26 21.74
C ASN A 116 -11.95 -5.33 21.82
N GLU A 117 -13.16 -5.86 21.59
CA GLU A 117 -14.40 -5.06 21.63
C GLU A 117 -14.74 -4.52 23.03
N ASP A 118 -14.20 -5.12 24.10
CA ASP A 118 -14.42 -4.68 25.49
C ASP A 118 -13.49 -3.52 25.89
N GLY A 119 -12.37 -3.33 25.18
CA GLY A 119 -11.44 -2.24 25.43
C GLY A 119 -9.97 -2.56 25.08
N PRO A 120 -9.06 -1.63 25.38
CA PRO A 120 -7.62 -1.85 25.30
C PRO A 120 -7.16 -3.01 26.20
N VAL A 121 -6.29 -3.87 25.68
CA VAL A 121 -5.83 -5.08 26.39
C VAL A 121 -4.43 -4.89 26.94
N SER A 122 -4.17 -5.42 28.14
CA SER A 122 -2.83 -5.34 28.75
C SER A 122 -1.75 -6.00 27.89
N GLY A 123 -0.62 -5.31 27.72
CA GLY A 123 0.49 -5.75 26.88
C GLY A 123 0.37 -5.38 25.40
N GLU A 124 -0.77 -4.86 24.95
CA GLU A 124 -0.94 -4.33 23.60
C GLU A 124 -0.47 -2.86 23.49
N LEU A 125 -0.32 -2.39 22.25
CA LEU A 125 0.13 -1.01 21.99
C LEU A 125 -0.80 0.00 22.67
N GLY A 126 -0.21 0.96 23.40
CA GLY A 126 -0.94 2.09 23.97
C GLY A 126 -1.76 1.76 25.21
N TYR A 127 -1.67 0.54 25.74
CA TYR A 127 -2.26 0.20 27.04
C TYR A 127 -1.71 1.11 28.15
N ASP A 128 -2.59 1.60 29.03
CA ASP A 128 -2.30 2.56 30.12
C ASP A 128 -1.58 3.85 29.71
N GLN A 129 -1.68 4.25 28.44
CA GLN A 129 -1.16 5.53 27.96
C GLN A 129 -2.28 6.54 27.80
N ASP A 130 -2.07 7.75 28.33
CA ASP A 130 -2.97 8.90 28.13
C ASP A 130 -2.41 9.96 27.18
N VAL A 131 -1.16 9.78 26.71
CA VAL A 131 -0.46 10.75 25.87
C VAL A 131 -0.44 10.31 24.41
N PRO A 132 -0.56 11.23 23.42
CA PRO A 132 -0.49 10.87 22.01
C PRO A 132 0.79 10.11 21.65
N ASN A 133 0.62 8.95 21.04
CA ASN A 133 1.70 8.03 20.67
C ASN A 133 1.87 7.89 19.15
N ALA A 134 0.98 8.46 18.35
CA ALA A 134 0.95 8.37 16.91
C ALA A 134 0.56 9.70 16.24
N SER A 135 0.79 9.81 14.93
CA SER A 135 0.17 10.80 14.07
C SER A 135 -0.76 10.11 13.07
N VAL A 136 -1.86 10.76 12.71
CA VAL A 136 -2.86 10.21 11.80
C VAL A 136 -3.06 11.17 10.64
N GLN A 137 -3.10 10.63 9.43
CA GLN A 137 -3.35 11.39 8.20
C GLN A 137 -4.14 10.54 7.20
N ILE A 138 -4.77 11.21 6.24
CA ILE A 138 -5.45 10.51 5.15
C ILE A 138 -4.47 9.80 4.20
N ARG A 139 -4.97 8.73 3.59
CA ARG A 139 -4.24 7.88 2.64
C ARG A 139 -5.02 7.68 1.35
N GLY A 140 -4.28 7.42 0.28
CA GLY A 140 -4.80 7.10 -1.03
C GLY A 140 -5.00 8.35 -1.87
N GLU A 141 -4.78 8.22 -3.18
CA GLU A 141 -4.93 9.35 -4.10
C GLU A 141 -6.42 9.56 -4.39
N SER A 142 -7.02 8.70 -5.20
CA SER A 142 -8.44 8.79 -5.58
C SER A 142 -9.38 8.56 -4.40
N SER A 143 -9.02 7.63 -3.50
CA SER A 143 -9.86 7.27 -2.35
C SER A 143 -9.93 8.33 -1.25
N SER A 144 -9.08 9.36 -1.31
CA SER A 144 -9.18 10.51 -0.42
C SER A 144 -10.45 11.34 -0.64
N LYS A 145 -11.10 11.21 -1.80
CA LYS A 145 -12.37 11.90 -2.12
C LYS A 145 -13.59 11.19 -1.54
N ASN A 146 -13.44 9.96 -1.04
CA ASN A 146 -14.54 9.19 -0.49
C ASN A 146 -15.06 9.82 0.82
N ALA A 147 -16.32 9.55 1.18
CA ALA A 147 -16.86 9.95 2.48
C ALA A 147 -16.17 9.20 3.63
N GLN A 148 -15.98 7.89 3.47
CA GLN A 148 -15.21 7.06 4.39
C GLN A 148 -13.75 7.02 3.93
N LYS A 149 -12.86 7.61 4.74
CA LYS A 149 -11.45 7.76 4.39
C LYS A 149 -10.64 6.50 4.68
N ASN A 150 -9.47 6.43 4.05
CA ASN A 150 -8.40 5.54 4.45
C ASN A 150 -7.40 6.35 5.28
N TYR A 151 -6.76 5.70 6.25
CA TYR A 151 -5.81 6.37 7.13
C TYR A 151 -4.45 5.72 7.09
N LYS A 152 -3.44 6.56 7.29
CA LYS A 152 -2.09 6.15 7.64
C LYS A 152 -1.85 6.65 9.06
N ILE A 153 -1.65 5.70 9.98
CA ILE A 153 -1.33 5.94 11.38
C ILE A 153 0.17 5.67 11.56
N LYS A 154 0.91 6.65 12.04
CA LYS A 154 2.36 6.54 12.23
C LYS A 154 2.70 6.66 13.71
N ILE A 155 3.13 5.57 14.32
CA ILE A 155 3.59 5.53 15.71
C ILE A 155 4.88 6.34 15.83
N LYS A 156 4.91 7.27 16.80
CA LYS A 156 6.05 8.13 17.10
C LYS A 156 7.27 7.28 17.49
N LYS A 157 8.46 7.86 17.35
CA LYS A 157 9.70 7.17 17.76
C LYS A 157 9.62 6.91 19.28
N ASN A 158 10.12 5.76 19.74
CA ASN A 158 10.18 5.39 21.16
C ASN A 158 8.82 5.21 21.85
N LYS A 159 7.73 5.05 21.08
CA LYS A 159 6.38 4.76 21.61
C LYS A 159 5.91 3.33 21.33
N GLY A 160 6.87 2.43 21.11
CA GLY A 160 6.62 1.04 20.74
C GLY A 160 6.33 0.84 19.25
N GLU A 161 5.90 -0.36 18.93
CA GLU A 161 5.54 -0.80 17.58
C GLU A 161 4.35 -1.75 17.69
N TRP A 162 3.50 -1.81 16.67
CA TRP A 162 2.42 -2.79 16.60
C TRP A 162 2.79 -3.90 15.63
N LYS A 163 2.94 -5.13 16.14
CA LYS A 163 3.35 -6.31 15.35
C LYS A 163 4.65 -6.09 14.54
N GLY A 164 5.59 -5.31 15.10
CA GLY A 164 6.85 -4.91 14.46
C GLY A 164 6.72 -3.79 13.43
N GLN A 165 5.57 -3.10 13.38
CA GLN A 165 5.29 -2.02 12.44
C GLN A 165 5.06 -0.71 13.16
N ARG A 166 5.67 0.36 12.61
CA ARG A 166 5.44 1.73 13.07
C ARG A 166 4.47 2.51 12.20
N THR A 167 4.26 2.08 10.96
CA THR A 167 3.28 2.70 10.07
C THR A 167 2.18 1.71 9.78
N ILE A 168 1.01 1.99 10.32
CA ILE A 168 -0.19 1.18 10.19
C ILE A 168 -1.07 1.85 9.15
N ASN A 169 -1.21 1.15 8.04
CA ASN A 169 -2.01 1.60 6.92
C ASN A 169 -3.35 0.87 6.97
N ILE A 170 -4.44 1.60 7.18
CA ILE A 170 -5.80 1.05 7.23
C ILE A 170 -6.64 1.56 6.08
N ASN A 171 -7.27 0.62 5.37
CA ASN A 171 -8.05 0.89 4.17
C ASN A 171 -9.50 0.49 4.41
N LYS A 172 -10.43 1.40 4.11
CA LYS A 172 -11.88 1.16 4.22
C LYS A 172 -12.44 0.39 3.02
N HIS A 173 -11.77 0.51 1.87
CA HIS A 173 -12.23 -0.07 0.60
C HIS A 173 -13.68 0.33 0.25
N GLN A 174 -14.06 1.60 0.46
CA GLN A 174 -15.45 2.05 0.30
C GLN A 174 -16.06 1.69 -1.07
N THR A 175 -15.29 1.77 -2.16
CA THR A 175 -15.72 1.50 -3.53
C THR A 175 -15.72 0.00 -3.90
N GLU A 176 -15.40 -0.85 -2.92
CA GLU A 176 -15.28 -2.29 -3.06
C GLU A 176 -16.48 -2.89 -2.33
N ALA A 177 -17.40 -3.53 -3.05
CA ALA A 177 -18.66 -4.01 -2.46
C ALA A 177 -18.43 -5.00 -1.30
N LEU A 178 -17.41 -5.86 -1.42
CA LEU A 178 -17.15 -6.93 -0.47
C LEU A 178 -16.12 -6.54 0.61
N ARG A 179 -15.36 -5.47 0.39
CA ARG A 179 -14.29 -4.90 1.25
C ARG A 179 -13.16 -5.85 1.69
N PHE A 180 -13.18 -7.12 1.30
CA PHE A 180 -12.15 -8.11 1.63
C PHE A 180 -11.26 -8.50 0.44
N ARG A 181 -11.57 -8.11 -0.80
CA ARG A 181 -10.85 -8.63 -1.99
C ARG A 181 -9.34 -8.39 -1.92
N ASN A 182 -8.94 -7.23 -1.42
CA ASN A 182 -7.53 -6.91 -1.24
C ASN A 182 -6.84 -7.84 -0.23
N LYS A 183 -7.51 -8.13 0.90
CA LYS A 183 -6.99 -9.08 1.90
C LYS A 183 -6.85 -10.47 1.29
N LEU A 184 -7.90 -10.95 0.63
CA LEU A 184 -7.91 -12.24 -0.05
C LEU A 184 -6.78 -12.36 -1.07
N SER A 185 -6.51 -11.31 -1.86
CA SER A 185 -5.39 -11.33 -2.81
C SER A 185 -4.04 -11.50 -2.11
N TYR A 186 -3.79 -10.80 -1.00
CA TYR A 186 -2.55 -10.98 -0.25
C TYR A 186 -2.47 -12.35 0.43
N ASP A 187 -3.54 -12.84 1.03
CA ASP A 187 -3.59 -14.16 1.64
C ASP A 187 -3.25 -15.26 0.61
N LEU A 188 -3.81 -15.18 -0.61
CA LEU A 188 -3.51 -16.12 -1.69
C LEU A 188 -2.06 -16.02 -2.19
N MET A 189 -1.46 -14.81 -2.15
CA MET A 189 -0.07 -14.61 -2.55
C MET A 189 0.90 -15.23 -1.54
N GLU A 190 0.55 -15.26 -0.25
CA GLU A 190 1.37 -15.86 0.82
C GLU A 190 1.59 -17.37 0.61
N GLU A 191 0.65 -18.06 -0.05
CA GLU A 191 0.76 -19.50 -0.35
C GLU A 191 1.73 -19.80 -1.50
N ILE A 192 2.03 -18.83 -2.36
CA ILE A 192 2.87 -19.03 -3.54
C ILE A 192 4.35 -18.85 -3.17
N PRO A 193 5.20 -19.88 -3.28
CA PRO A 193 6.62 -19.75 -3.00
C PRO A 193 7.26 -18.65 -3.86
N GLN A 194 8.16 -17.86 -3.25
CA GLN A 194 8.95 -16.80 -3.91
C GLN A 194 8.15 -15.57 -4.35
N LEU A 195 6.86 -15.48 -4.04
CA LEU A 195 6.07 -14.27 -4.21
C LEU A 195 6.10 -13.46 -2.91
N MET A 196 6.52 -12.19 -2.98
CA MET A 196 6.52 -11.30 -1.81
C MET A 196 5.12 -10.73 -1.61
N GLY A 197 4.49 -11.05 -0.48
CA GLY A 197 3.17 -10.58 -0.10
C GLY A 197 3.21 -9.29 0.73
N ALA A 198 2.17 -9.05 1.51
CA ALA A 198 2.19 -8.06 2.58
C ALA A 198 1.22 -8.54 3.64
N ARG A 199 1.61 -8.50 4.91
CA ARG A 199 0.69 -8.93 5.98
C ARG A 199 -0.57 -8.09 5.95
N THR A 200 -1.71 -8.77 5.98
CA THR A 200 -3.00 -8.10 6.09
C THR A 200 -3.77 -8.59 7.31
N SER A 201 -4.61 -7.73 7.87
CA SER A 201 -5.46 -8.08 9.02
C SER A 201 -6.72 -7.23 9.00
N PHE A 202 -7.84 -7.79 9.46
CA PHE A 202 -9.03 -6.99 9.72
C PHE A 202 -8.89 -6.22 11.02
N VAL A 203 -9.30 -4.95 10.98
CA VAL A 203 -9.25 -4.03 12.11
C VAL A 203 -10.59 -3.36 12.27
N HIS A 204 -11.16 -3.40 13.48
CA HIS A 204 -12.30 -2.58 13.85
C HIS A 204 -11.79 -1.27 14.45
N LEU A 205 -12.23 -0.12 13.92
CA LEU A 205 -11.73 1.19 14.36
C LEU A 205 -12.82 1.95 15.13
N TYR A 206 -12.48 2.34 16.35
CA TYR A 206 -13.22 3.29 17.17
C TYR A 206 -12.44 4.61 17.26
N VAL A 207 -13.09 5.75 17.02
CA VAL A 207 -12.45 7.06 17.06
C VAL A 207 -13.11 7.96 18.09
N LYS A 208 -12.32 8.54 19.00
CA LYS A 208 -12.75 9.57 19.94
C LYS A 208 -12.15 10.91 19.52
N ASP A 209 -12.99 11.84 19.09
CA ASP A 209 -12.55 13.18 18.67
C ASP A 209 -12.55 14.17 19.84
N GLU A 210 -11.34 14.59 20.25
CA GLU A 210 -11.13 15.63 21.26
C GLU A 210 -10.62 16.95 20.64
N THR A 211 -10.68 17.08 19.30
CA THR A 211 -10.25 18.28 18.57
C THR A 211 -11.39 19.26 18.29
N SER A 212 -12.63 18.81 18.42
CA SER A 212 -13.82 19.63 18.24
C SER A 212 -14.02 20.57 19.43
N ASP A 213 -14.72 21.68 19.19
CA ASP A 213 -14.99 22.69 20.23
C ASP A 213 -15.92 22.16 21.33
N ASN A 214 -16.69 21.11 21.04
CA ASN A 214 -17.55 20.40 21.99
C ASN A 214 -17.37 18.88 21.84
N PRO A 215 -16.30 18.31 22.42
CA PRO A 215 -15.99 16.90 22.24
C PRO A 215 -17.04 16.03 22.93
N SER A 216 -17.56 15.03 22.21
CA SER A 216 -18.55 14.08 22.75
C SER A 216 -18.00 13.27 23.92
N GLY A 217 -16.66 13.16 24.02
CA GLY A 217 -15.97 12.33 24.99
C GLY A 217 -16.18 10.83 24.78
N LYS A 218 -16.83 10.43 23.68
CA LYS A 218 -17.18 9.03 23.38
C LYS A 218 -16.45 8.55 22.14
N PHE A 219 -16.23 7.23 22.08
CA PHE A 219 -15.75 6.57 20.89
C PHE A 219 -16.89 6.37 19.90
N GLU A 220 -16.68 6.82 18.67
CA GLU A 220 -17.55 6.59 17.53
C GLU A 220 -17.06 5.38 16.74
N ASP A 221 -17.99 4.55 16.29
CA ASP A 221 -17.70 3.37 15.48
C ASP A 221 -17.46 3.76 14.01
N TYR A 222 -16.24 3.55 13.52
CA TYR A 222 -15.87 3.78 12.11
C TYR A 222 -15.93 2.49 11.29
N GLY A 223 -16.25 1.36 11.92
CA GLY A 223 -16.47 0.04 11.36
C GLY A 223 -15.18 -0.66 10.94
N LEU A 224 -15.35 -1.72 10.15
CA LEU A 224 -14.25 -2.57 9.69
C LEU A 224 -13.33 -1.89 8.67
N TYR A 225 -12.03 -2.08 8.84
CA TYR A 225 -10.95 -1.71 7.92
C TYR A 225 -10.08 -2.93 7.63
N THR A 226 -9.39 -2.89 6.50
CA THR A 226 -8.31 -3.81 6.17
C THR A 226 -6.99 -3.11 6.42
N GLN A 227 -6.22 -3.60 7.39
CA GLN A 227 -4.84 -3.20 7.57
C GLN A 227 -3.97 -3.90 6.54
N VAL A 228 -3.05 -3.15 5.94
CA VAL A 228 -2.05 -3.66 4.99
C VAL A 228 -0.68 -3.22 5.47
N GLU A 229 0.24 -4.16 5.59
CA GLU A 229 1.61 -3.89 5.98
C GLU A 229 2.28 -2.90 5.02
N GLN A 230 3.06 -1.99 5.60
CA GLN A 230 3.90 -1.12 4.80
C GLN A 230 5.23 -1.81 4.49
N ILE A 231 5.46 -2.10 3.22
CA ILE A 231 6.76 -2.55 2.72
C ILE A 231 7.79 -1.43 3.01
N ASN A 232 8.73 -1.71 3.90
CA ASN A 232 9.80 -0.79 4.32
C ASN A 232 11.02 -1.60 4.78
N LYS A 233 12.07 -0.96 5.32
CA LYS A 233 13.29 -1.67 5.75
C LYS A 233 13.05 -2.79 6.77
N ASN A 234 11.98 -2.71 7.56
CA ASN A 234 11.62 -3.73 8.55
C ASN A 234 10.80 -4.89 7.95
N TYR A 235 10.50 -4.86 6.65
CA TYR A 235 9.73 -5.89 5.95
C TYR A 235 10.59 -7.10 5.53
N LEU A 236 11.88 -6.87 5.25
CA LEU A 236 12.89 -7.90 4.96
C LEU A 236 13.71 -8.20 6.22
#